data_AF-A0A1C5KUR2-F1
#
_entry.id   AF-A0A1C5KUR2-F1
#
_cell.length_a   1.000
_cell.length_b   1.000
_cell.length_c   1.000
_cell.angle_alpha   90.00
_cell.angle_beta   90.00
_cell.angle_gamma   90.00
#
_symmetry.space_group_name_H-M   'P 1'
#
loop_
_entity.id
_entity.type
_entity.pdbx_description
1 polymer ?
#
loop_
_entity_poly.entity_id
_entity_poly.type
_entity_poly.pdbx_seq_one_letter_code
_entity_poly.pdbx_strand_id
1 'polypeptide(L)'
;MKKNKTIVIQIIVLSILILILIVCGVSIFGRQSKIGAEETTEKTEPTEVPVPTVTPTETPEEPSPTPTEAPEEKKEAATQTGEVAGPPLAPETTPTPQTEENGALTPGETSAGITDLAVKEIVDPSQISATDLDKYFQAYEIVEGDEIYNRIIGKSYYANDYVALSDLRYLKVLHYNFEGQVQVGELIVNAQIVDDFLSAFKQLYEKQYQIQEMVLIDNYWAGDGDSSDYNSIEHNNTSAFCFRNATGSGNLSKHAYGRAIDINSQQNPYVTYNNGYGSCAHGNAQQYLDRSSGLPHVITHDDICYQIFTQLGFTWGGDWGNPKDFQHFEKSAN
;
A
#
# COMPACT_ATOMS: atom_id res chain seq x y z
N MET A 1 -9.76 28.63 57.89
CA MET A 1 -8.38 29.17 57.72
C MET A 1 -7.27 28.12 57.58
N LYS A 2 -7.38 26.88 58.08
CA LYS A 2 -6.30 25.86 57.95
C LYS A 2 -6.14 25.25 56.54
N LYS A 3 -7.23 25.06 55.79
CA LYS A 3 -7.23 24.42 54.46
C LYS A 3 -6.45 25.21 53.39
N ASN A 4 -6.50 26.54 53.44
CA ASN A 4 -5.79 27.41 52.50
C ASN A 4 -4.27 27.43 52.73
N LYS A 5 -3.80 27.20 53.98
CA LYS A 5 -2.37 27.12 54.27
C LYS A 5 -1.75 25.86 53.67
N THR A 6 -2.47 24.74 53.70
CA THR A 6 -2.00 23.47 53.12
C THR A 6 -1.86 23.55 51.59
N ILE A 7 -2.82 24.18 50.91
CA ILE A 7 -2.77 24.37 49.45
C ILE A 7 -1.61 25.28 49.04
N VAL A 8 -1.40 26.38 49.77
CA VAL A 8 -0.27 27.30 49.50
C VAL A 8 1.08 26.61 49.71
N ILE A 9 1.22 25.78 50.75
CA ILE A 9 2.45 25.01 50.99
C ILE A 9 2.68 23.99 49.87
N GLN A 10 1.63 23.30 49.40
CA GLN A 10 1.76 22.34 48.29
C GLN A 10 2.17 23.00 46.97
N ILE A 11 1.64 24.19 46.67
CA ILE A 11 2.03 24.95 45.47
C ILE A 11 3.50 25.38 45.57
N ILE A 12 3.95 25.89 46.73
CA ILE A 12 5.35 26.30 46.92
C ILE A 12 6.31 25.11 46.76
N VAL A 13 5.97 23.95 47.34
CA VAL A 13 6.79 22.73 47.22
C VAL A 13 6.86 22.26 45.77
N LEU A 14 5.74 22.29 45.04
CA LEU A 14 5.72 21.91 43.63
C LEU A 14 6.54 22.87 42.75
N SER A 15 6.45 24.18 43.00
CA SER A 15 7.26 25.18 42.29
C SER A 15 8.76 25.02 42.53
N ILE A 16 9.17 24.68 43.75
CA ILE A 16 10.58 24.39 44.08
C ILE A 16 11.05 23.12 43.37
N LEU A 17 10.22 22.08 43.31
CA LEU A 17 10.57 20.83 42.62
C LEU A 17 10.80 21.04 41.11
N ILE A 18 9.91 21.82 40.47
CA ILE A 18 10.02 22.17 39.05
C ILE A 18 11.30 22.98 38.79
N LEU A 19 11.63 23.93 39.67
CA LEU A 19 12.86 24.73 39.53
C LEU A 19 14.12 23.86 39.66
N ILE A 20 14.13 22.90 40.60
CA ILE A 20 15.24 21.95 40.74
C ILE A 20 15.40 21.07 39.49
N LEU A 21 14.30 20.58 38.91
CA LEU A 21 14.33 19.79 37.68
C LEU A 21 14.87 20.59 36.48
N ILE A 22 14.51 21.87 36.36
CA ILE A 22 15.05 22.75 35.31
C ILE A 22 16.56 22.96 35.50
N VAL A 23 17.02 23.24 36.73
CA VAL A 23 18.45 23.43 37.03
C VAL A 23 19.26 22.15 36.81
N CYS A 24 18.70 20.98 37.16
CA CYS A 24 19.33 19.69 36.87
C CYS A 24 19.35 19.36 35.37
N GLY A 25 18.29 19.68 34.63
CA GLY A 25 18.21 19.46 33.18
C GLY A 25 19.26 20.28 32.39
N VAL A 26 19.47 21.54 32.77
CA VAL A 26 20.51 22.40 32.16
C VAL A 26 21.93 21.91 32.46
N SER A 27 22.15 21.29 33.62
CA SER A 27 23.46 20.76 34.02
C SER A 27 23.84 19.47 33.28
N ILE A 28 22.86 18.67 32.85
CA ILE A 28 23.08 17.44 32.08
C ILE A 28 23.32 17.77 30.60
N PHE A 29 22.62 18.78 30.06
CA PHE A 29 22.80 19.20 28.66
C PHE A 29 24.14 19.92 28.41
N GLY A 30 24.63 20.70 29.39
CA GLY A 30 25.92 21.41 29.28
C GLY A 30 27.17 20.54 29.44
N ARG A 31 27.02 19.25 29.81
CA ARG A 31 28.15 18.32 30.02
C ARG A 31 28.40 17.37 28.85
N GLN A 32 27.44 17.21 27.94
CA GLN A 32 27.57 16.38 26.73
C GLN A 32 28.28 17.12 25.57
N SER A 33 28.43 18.44 25.63
CA SER A 33 29.04 19.23 24.55
C SER A 33 30.57 19.45 24.68
N LYS A 34 31.28 18.72 25.55
CA LYS A 34 32.71 18.95 25.81
C LYS A 34 33.61 17.70 25.91
N ILE A 35 33.18 16.54 25.43
CA ILE A 35 34.04 15.35 25.38
C ILE A 35 34.03 14.82 23.93
N GLY A 36 35.09 15.14 23.18
CA GLY A 36 35.27 14.64 21.82
C GLY A 36 36.17 15.53 20.96
N ALA A 37 37.39 15.82 21.42
CA ALA A 37 38.46 16.35 20.58
C ALA A 37 39.82 16.16 21.27
N GLU A 38 40.37 14.95 21.18
CA GLU A 38 41.81 14.71 21.25
C GLU A 38 42.10 13.58 20.26
N GLU A 39 42.48 13.95 19.03
CA GLU A 39 43.00 13.03 18.04
C GLU A 39 44.51 13.31 17.88
N THR A 40 45.30 12.29 18.17
CA THR A 40 46.75 12.23 18.08
C THR A 40 47.23 12.50 16.66
N THR A 41 48.06 13.53 16.50
CA THR A 41 48.82 13.80 15.28
C THR A 41 49.94 12.77 15.10
N GLU A 42 49.79 11.88 14.12
CA GLU A 42 50.91 11.14 13.53
C GLU A 42 51.24 11.76 12.17
N LYS A 43 52.52 12.07 12.00
CA LYS A 43 53.11 12.80 10.88
C LYS A 43 53.60 11.80 9.85
N THR A 44 52.99 11.77 8.67
CA THR A 44 53.52 11.08 7.48
C THR A 44 53.63 12.08 6.32
N GLU A 45 54.83 12.14 5.73
CA GLU A 45 55.18 12.96 4.56
C GLU A 45 54.48 12.48 3.29
N PRO A 46 54.25 13.36 2.28
CA PRO A 46 53.59 12.98 1.04
C PRO A 46 54.60 12.45 0.01
N THR A 47 54.31 11.28 -0.53
CA THR A 47 54.94 10.75 -1.75
C THR A 47 54.04 11.09 -2.93
N GLU A 48 54.52 11.95 -3.84
CA GLU A 48 53.87 12.24 -5.12
C GLU A 48 53.93 11.04 -6.07
N VAL A 49 52.77 10.63 -6.62
CA VAL A 49 52.65 9.78 -7.81
C VAL A 49 51.39 10.24 -8.59
N PRO A 50 51.42 10.35 -9.94
CA PRO A 50 50.49 11.21 -10.67
C PRO A 50 49.11 10.59 -10.94
N VAL A 51 48.11 11.47 -11.00
CA VAL A 51 46.72 11.20 -11.41
C VAL A 51 46.65 10.95 -12.92
N PRO A 52 46.03 9.87 -13.42
CA PRO A 52 45.60 9.82 -14.80
C PRO A 52 44.26 10.54 -14.95
N THR A 53 44.23 11.53 -15.84
CA THR A 53 43.03 12.19 -16.34
C THR A 53 42.12 11.15 -17.01
N VAL A 54 40.96 10.88 -16.42
CA VAL A 54 39.84 10.20 -17.09
C VAL A 54 38.80 11.25 -17.47
N THR A 55 38.64 11.40 -18.77
CA THR A 55 37.59 12.16 -19.45
C THR A 55 36.21 11.63 -19.02
N PRO A 56 35.20 12.49 -18.77
CA PRO A 56 33.84 12.02 -18.55
C PRO A 56 33.26 11.51 -19.88
N THR A 57 32.89 10.24 -19.92
CA THR A 57 32.05 9.67 -20.97
C THR A 57 30.63 10.20 -20.77
N GLU A 58 30.08 10.81 -21.83
CA GLU A 58 28.70 11.29 -21.89
C GLU A 58 27.70 10.14 -21.64
N THR A 59 26.78 10.36 -20.70
CA THR A 59 25.57 9.57 -20.54
C THR A 59 24.57 9.97 -21.64
N PRO A 60 23.92 9.03 -22.34
CA PRO A 60 22.91 9.38 -23.33
C PRO A 60 21.68 10.00 -22.66
N GLU A 61 21.36 11.24 -23.01
CA GLU A 61 20.04 11.84 -22.79
C GLU A 61 19.01 11.11 -23.66
N GLU A 62 17.97 10.59 -23.03
CA GLU A 62 16.78 10.06 -23.72
C GLU A 62 15.83 11.23 -24.05
N PRO A 63 15.30 11.32 -25.28
CA PRO A 63 14.59 12.51 -25.73
C PRO A 63 13.18 12.63 -25.12
N SER A 64 12.91 13.80 -24.56
CA SER A 64 11.57 14.28 -24.19
C SER A 64 10.74 14.56 -25.47
N PRO A 65 9.50 14.05 -25.60
CA PRO A 65 8.63 14.44 -26.71
C PRO A 65 7.89 15.75 -26.40
N THR A 66 8.14 16.76 -27.24
CA THR A 66 7.37 18.00 -27.38
C THR A 66 5.95 17.71 -27.91
N PRO A 67 4.91 18.47 -27.51
CA PRO A 67 3.53 18.20 -27.90
C PRO A 67 3.25 18.68 -29.32
N THR A 68 2.65 17.81 -30.14
CA THR A 68 2.17 18.14 -31.49
C THR A 68 0.67 18.46 -31.45
N GLU A 69 0.32 19.58 -32.06
CA GLU A 69 -1.01 20.12 -32.31
C GLU A 69 -2.04 19.10 -32.84
N ALA A 70 -3.27 19.24 -32.33
CA ALA A 70 -4.48 18.69 -32.90
C ALA A 70 -4.89 19.41 -34.19
N PRO A 71 -5.66 18.76 -35.07
CA PRO A 71 -6.63 19.46 -35.90
C PRO A 71 -8.07 19.13 -35.51
N GLU A 72 -8.86 20.20 -35.43
CA GLU A 72 -10.32 20.26 -35.40
C GLU A 72 -10.96 19.45 -36.55
N GLU A 73 -12.10 18.79 -36.30
CA GLU A 73 -13.29 18.98 -37.15
C GLU A 73 -14.62 18.50 -36.54
N LYS A 74 -15.58 19.44 -36.51
CA LYS A 74 -17.03 19.36 -36.81
C LYS A 74 -17.93 18.28 -36.21
N LYS A 75 -18.66 18.72 -35.18
CA LYS A 75 -20.13 18.91 -35.13
C LYS A 75 -20.97 18.30 -36.27
N GLU A 76 -21.85 17.37 -35.92
CA GLU A 76 -23.21 17.31 -36.47
C GLU A 76 -24.19 16.74 -35.43
N ALA A 77 -25.37 17.35 -35.39
CA ALA A 77 -26.44 17.11 -34.43
C ALA A 77 -27.58 16.34 -35.10
N ALA A 78 -28.21 15.41 -34.38
CA ALA A 78 -29.56 14.97 -34.68
C ALA A 78 -30.30 14.62 -33.39
N THR A 79 -31.25 15.49 -33.05
CA THR A 79 -32.32 15.27 -32.08
C THR A 79 -33.37 14.35 -32.70
N GLN A 80 -33.88 13.37 -31.96
CA GLN A 80 -35.31 13.02 -32.06
C GLN A 80 -35.85 12.34 -30.81
N THR A 81 -36.93 12.93 -30.34
CA THR A 81 -37.86 12.59 -29.26
C THR A 81 -38.69 11.35 -29.55
N GLY A 82 -39.09 10.61 -28.51
CA GLY A 82 -40.09 9.55 -28.62
C GLY A 82 -40.47 8.94 -27.27
N GLU A 83 -41.31 9.65 -26.52
CA GLU A 83 -42.09 9.15 -25.38
C GLU A 83 -43.27 8.30 -25.89
N VAL A 84 -43.67 7.22 -25.20
CA VAL A 84 -45.08 6.79 -24.94
C VAL A 84 -45.13 5.54 -24.03
N ALA A 85 -45.75 5.74 -22.86
CA ALA A 85 -46.62 4.89 -22.02
C ALA A 85 -46.69 3.34 -22.14
N GLY A 86 -46.63 2.65 -20.99
CA GLY A 86 -47.32 1.37 -20.73
C GLY A 86 -48.73 1.59 -20.10
N PRO A 87 -49.37 0.63 -19.40
CA PRO A 87 -49.31 -0.85 -19.38
C PRO A 87 -50.74 -1.47 -19.64
N PRO A 88 -51.06 -2.75 -19.29
CA PRO A 88 -51.55 -3.04 -17.92
C PRO A 88 -51.22 -4.44 -17.34
N LEU A 89 -51.48 -4.52 -16.03
CA LEU A 89 -51.26 -5.58 -15.03
C LEU A 89 -52.29 -6.73 -15.01
N ALA A 90 -51.87 -7.81 -14.32
CA ALA A 90 -52.60 -8.68 -13.36
C ALA A 90 -52.88 -10.15 -13.78
N PRO A 91 -53.08 -11.12 -12.84
CA PRO A 91 -53.09 -11.01 -11.38
C PRO A 91 -52.22 -12.03 -10.59
N GLU A 92 -52.16 -11.75 -9.28
CA GLU A 92 -51.59 -12.52 -8.17
C GLU A 92 -52.11 -13.96 -8.03
N THR A 93 -51.25 -14.85 -7.49
CA THR A 93 -51.68 -15.91 -6.57
C THR A 93 -50.61 -16.18 -5.53
N THR A 94 -50.89 -15.82 -4.28
CA THR A 94 -50.21 -16.32 -3.07
C THR A 94 -50.63 -17.77 -2.81
N PRO A 95 -49.76 -18.59 -2.20
CA PRO A 95 -50.14 -19.11 -0.89
C PRO A 95 -48.97 -19.23 0.11
N THR A 96 -49.26 -18.88 1.36
CA THR A 96 -48.67 -19.47 2.58
C THR A 96 -49.81 -20.28 3.25
N PRO A 97 -49.60 -21.28 4.13
CA PRO A 97 -48.61 -21.27 5.23
C PRO A 97 -47.98 -22.64 5.62
N GLN A 98 -46.89 -22.62 6.41
CA GLN A 98 -46.75 -23.25 7.74
C GLN A 98 -45.28 -23.57 8.13
N THR A 99 -44.97 -23.14 9.35
CA THR A 99 -43.89 -23.52 10.30
C THR A 99 -43.65 -25.02 10.45
N GLU A 100 -42.39 -25.46 10.60
CA GLU A 100 -41.78 -26.37 11.62
C GLU A 100 -40.23 -26.26 11.48
N GLU A 101 -39.48 -25.83 12.50
CA GLU A 101 -38.83 -26.61 13.58
C GLU A 101 -37.44 -27.20 13.23
N ASN A 102 -36.42 -26.77 13.98
CA ASN A 102 -35.10 -27.38 14.26
C ASN A 102 -34.52 -28.37 13.23
N GLY A 103 -33.63 -27.87 12.36
CA GLY A 103 -32.72 -28.68 11.56
C GLY A 103 -31.27 -28.35 11.90
N ALA A 104 -30.55 -29.32 12.47
CA ALA A 104 -29.12 -29.26 12.71
C ALA A 104 -28.35 -28.82 11.45
N LEU A 105 -27.38 -27.93 11.62
CA LEU A 105 -26.41 -27.59 10.58
C LEU A 105 -25.61 -28.86 10.24
N THR A 106 -26.04 -29.57 9.19
CA THR A 106 -25.23 -30.57 8.53
C THR A 106 -24.10 -29.86 7.76
N PRO A 107 -22.82 -30.21 7.98
CA PRO A 107 -21.72 -29.70 7.20
C PRO A 107 -21.67 -30.39 5.84
N GLY A 108 -21.61 -29.59 4.78
CA GLY A 108 -21.30 -30.04 3.43
C GLY A 108 -22.43 -29.80 2.46
N GLU A 109 -22.34 -28.70 1.70
CA GLU A 109 -22.48 -28.70 0.24
C GLU A 109 -22.16 -27.31 -0.34
N THR A 110 -21.22 -27.30 -1.29
CA THR A 110 -20.87 -26.23 -2.25
C THR A 110 -20.13 -25.00 -1.71
N SER A 111 -18.78 -25.02 -1.74
CA SER A 111 -18.00 -23.77 -1.61
C SER A 111 -18.22 -22.92 -2.87
N ALA A 112 -18.91 -21.80 -2.75
CA ALA A 112 -19.22 -20.89 -3.85
C ALA A 112 -18.00 -20.09 -4.39
N GLY A 113 -16.77 -20.52 -4.06
CA GLY A 113 -15.54 -19.80 -4.36
C GLY A 113 -15.45 -18.48 -3.58
N ILE A 114 -14.49 -17.64 -3.93
CA ILE A 114 -14.29 -16.35 -3.24
C ILE A 114 -15.30 -15.28 -3.62
N THR A 115 -16.05 -15.45 -4.71
CA THR A 115 -17.01 -14.45 -5.20
C THR A 115 -17.99 -14.02 -4.11
N ASP A 116 -18.54 -14.98 -3.35
CA ASP A 116 -19.59 -14.73 -2.37
C ASP A 116 -19.07 -14.34 -0.97
N LEU A 117 -17.75 -14.42 -0.74
CA LEU A 117 -17.14 -14.11 0.56
C LEU A 117 -16.95 -12.60 0.71
N ALA A 118 -17.23 -12.03 1.88
CA ALA A 118 -16.99 -10.61 2.11
C ALA A 118 -15.48 -10.31 2.18
N VAL A 119 -15.07 -9.10 1.77
CA VAL A 119 -13.70 -8.62 2.00
C VAL A 119 -13.44 -8.56 3.50
N LYS A 120 -12.24 -8.97 3.94
CA LYS A 120 -11.85 -9.19 5.35
C LYS A 120 -12.55 -10.36 6.05
N GLU A 121 -13.40 -11.14 5.37
CA GLU A 121 -13.97 -12.35 5.94
C GLU A 121 -12.86 -13.35 6.28
N ILE A 122 -12.93 -13.92 7.49
CA ILE A 122 -12.05 -15.00 7.92
C ILE A 122 -12.62 -16.32 7.42
N VAL A 123 -11.83 -17.06 6.66
CA VAL A 123 -12.22 -18.34 6.06
C VAL A 123 -11.56 -19.47 6.82
N ASP A 124 -12.34 -20.49 7.18
CA ASP A 124 -11.78 -21.71 7.77
C ASP A 124 -10.97 -22.48 6.70
N PRO A 125 -9.65 -22.67 6.89
CA PRO A 125 -8.81 -23.36 5.91
C PRO A 125 -9.25 -24.79 5.60
N SER A 126 -9.97 -25.45 6.53
CA SER A 126 -10.50 -26.80 6.32
C SER A 126 -11.61 -26.87 5.25
N GLN A 127 -12.22 -25.74 4.91
CA GLN A 127 -13.26 -25.62 3.88
C GLN A 127 -12.67 -25.33 2.49
N ILE A 128 -11.36 -25.08 2.40
CA ILE A 128 -10.66 -24.77 1.17
C ILE A 128 -10.08 -26.07 0.61
N SER A 129 -10.63 -26.53 -0.52
CA SER A 129 -10.03 -27.65 -1.24
C SER A 129 -8.78 -27.21 -1.98
N ALA A 130 -7.66 -27.88 -1.71
CA ALA A 130 -6.41 -27.65 -2.44
C ALA A 130 -6.53 -27.93 -3.94
N THR A 131 -7.45 -28.81 -4.37
CA THR A 131 -7.68 -29.10 -5.80
C THR A 131 -8.42 -27.99 -6.53
N ASP A 132 -9.10 -27.12 -5.78
CA ASP A 132 -9.99 -26.09 -6.31
C ASP A 132 -9.53 -24.69 -5.87
N LEU A 133 -8.24 -24.55 -5.50
CA LEU A 133 -7.69 -23.32 -4.93
C LEU A 133 -7.89 -22.12 -5.87
N ASP A 134 -7.88 -22.34 -7.19
CA ASP A 134 -8.10 -21.27 -8.19
C ASP A 134 -9.43 -20.55 -8.00
N LYS A 135 -10.48 -21.21 -7.47
CA LYS A 135 -11.77 -20.57 -7.17
C LYS A 135 -11.65 -19.48 -6.10
N TYR A 136 -10.51 -19.41 -5.42
CA TYR A 136 -10.21 -18.43 -4.38
C TYR A 136 -9.23 -17.33 -4.80
N PHE A 137 -8.80 -17.34 -6.06
CA PHE A 137 -7.95 -16.30 -6.66
C PHE A 137 -8.61 -15.91 -7.98
N GLN A 138 -9.45 -14.88 -7.93
CA GLN A 138 -10.34 -14.52 -9.03
C GLN A 138 -10.16 -13.06 -9.41
N ALA A 139 -10.37 -12.78 -10.69
CA ALA A 139 -10.36 -11.44 -11.25
C ALA A 139 -11.68 -11.16 -11.97
N TYR A 140 -12.14 -9.92 -11.87
CA TYR A 140 -13.42 -9.46 -12.38
C TYR A 140 -13.20 -8.18 -13.19
N GLU A 141 -13.99 -8.03 -14.26
CA GLU A 141 -14.07 -6.76 -14.97
C GLU A 141 -14.75 -5.71 -14.10
N ILE A 142 -14.30 -4.47 -14.20
CA ILE A 142 -14.96 -3.33 -13.55
C ILE A 142 -15.87 -2.69 -14.59
N VAL A 143 -17.17 -2.75 -14.34
CA VAL A 143 -18.21 -2.25 -15.24
C VAL A 143 -18.72 -0.91 -14.73
N GLU A 144 -18.84 0.06 -15.63
CA GLU A 144 -19.40 1.36 -15.28
C GLU A 144 -20.78 1.22 -14.61
N GLY A 145 -20.91 1.83 -13.42
CA GLY A 145 -22.10 1.77 -12.59
C GLY A 145 -22.20 0.57 -11.63
N ASP A 146 -21.27 -0.39 -11.69
CA ASP A 146 -21.23 -1.49 -10.73
C ASP A 146 -20.71 -1.05 -9.34
N GLU A 147 -20.73 -1.98 -8.37
CA GLU A 147 -20.29 -1.70 -7.00
C GLU A 147 -18.85 -1.21 -6.93
N ILE A 148 -17.93 -1.83 -7.66
CA ILE A 148 -16.51 -1.50 -7.61
C ILE A 148 -16.24 -0.17 -8.31
N TYR A 149 -16.82 0.07 -9.48
CA TYR A 149 -16.77 1.35 -10.17
C TYR A 149 -17.24 2.49 -9.25
N ASN A 150 -18.39 2.32 -8.59
CA ASN A 150 -18.94 3.34 -7.71
C ASN A 150 -18.07 3.58 -6.46
N ARG A 151 -17.28 2.58 -6.03
CA ARG A 151 -16.32 2.74 -4.93
C ARG A 151 -15.12 3.60 -5.30
N ILE A 152 -14.64 3.50 -6.54
CA ILE A 152 -13.36 4.09 -6.99
C ILE A 152 -13.51 5.39 -7.80
N ILE A 153 -14.63 5.58 -8.50
CA ILE A 153 -14.81 6.74 -9.40
C ILE A 153 -14.84 8.05 -8.59
N GLY A 154 -14.04 9.02 -9.02
CA GLY A 154 -13.84 10.29 -8.31
C GLY A 154 -12.96 10.18 -7.07
N LYS A 155 -12.32 9.02 -6.85
CA LYS A 155 -11.37 8.75 -5.78
C LYS A 155 -10.05 8.22 -6.36
N SER A 156 -9.72 6.95 -6.13
CA SER A 156 -8.52 6.31 -6.66
C SER A 156 -8.53 6.21 -8.18
N TYR A 157 -9.70 6.35 -8.84
CA TYR A 157 -9.85 6.42 -10.28
C TYR A 157 -10.64 7.67 -10.71
N TYR A 158 -10.21 8.29 -11.80
CA TYR A 158 -10.99 9.24 -12.59
C TYR A 158 -10.73 9.01 -14.07
N ALA A 159 -11.67 9.41 -14.93
CA ALA A 159 -11.45 9.35 -16.38
C ALA A 159 -10.22 10.17 -16.75
N ASN A 160 -9.27 9.55 -17.46
CA ASN A 160 -7.98 10.12 -17.79
C ASN A 160 -7.44 9.49 -19.10
N ASP A 161 -6.38 10.07 -19.66
CA ASP A 161 -5.81 9.64 -20.95
C ASP A 161 -4.76 8.53 -20.84
N TYR A 162 -4.46 8.04 -19.63
CA TYR A 162 -3.33 7.15 -19.35
C TYR A 162 -3.73 5.71 -19.01
N VAL A 163 -4.89 5.53 -18.36
CA VAL A 163 -5.45 4.22 -18.01
C VAL A 163 -6.97 4.26 -18.12
N ALA A 164 -7.51 3.43 -19.00
CA ALA A 164 -8.95 3.26 -19.12
C ALA A 164 -9.47 2.31 -18.02
N LEU A 165 -10.75 2.41 -17.69
CA LEU A 165 -11.40 1.47 -16.76
C LEU A 165 -11.26 0.02 -17.25
N SER A 166 -11.33 -0.20 -18.57
CA SER A 166 -11.14 -1.51 -19.21
C SER A 166 -9.73 -2.08 -19.05
N ASP A 167 -8.74 -1.25 -18.73
CA ASP A 167 -7.36 -1.67 -18.48
C ASP A 167 -7.17 -2.16 -17.04
N LEU A 168 -8.20 -2.09 -16.20
CA LEU A 168 -8.15 -2.50 -14.79
C LEU A 168 -8.99 -3.76 -14.56
N ARG A 169 -8.58 -4.54 -13.57
CA ARG A 169 -9.32 -5.71 -13.06
C ARG A 169 -9.37 -5.64 -11.54
N TYR A 170 -10.54 -5.95 -11.00
CA TYR A 170 -10.75 -6.13 -9.57
C TYR A 170 -10.42 -7.58 -9.20
N LEU A 171 -9.59 -7.77 -8.18
CA LEU A 171 -9.16 -9.09 -7.73
C LEU A 171 -9.72 -9.35 -6.33
N LYS A 172 -10.11 -10.60 -6.11
CA LYS A 172 -10.28 -11.15 -4.76
C LYS A 172 -9.35 -12.34 -4.60
N VAL A 173 -8.60 -12.34 -3.51
CA VAL A 173 -7.58 -13.36 -3.20
C VAL A 173 -7.63 -13.76 -1.73
N LEU A 174 -7.21 -14.97 -1.41
CA LEU A 174 -6.96 -15.35 -0.02
C LEU A 174 -5.52 -15.02 0.38
N HIS A 175 -5.35 -14.61 1.63
CA HIS A 175 -4.04 -14.39 2.25
C HIS A 175 -4.08 -14.81 3.73
N TYR A 176 -2.92 -14.98 4.36
CA TYR A 176 -2.82 -15.12 5.81
C TYR A 176 -2.57 -13.75 6.43
N ASN A 177 -3.32 -13.35 7.45
CA ASN A 177 -3.02 -12.16 8.24
C ASN A 177 -1.87 -12.41 9.25
N PHE A 178 -1.44 -11.40 10.01
CA PHE A 178 -0.36 -11.59 11.00
C PHE A 178 -0.78 -12.50 12.16
N GLU A 179 -2.08 -12.65 12.41
CA GLU A 179 -2.63 -13.64 13.35
C GLU A 179 -2.63 -15.08 12.78
N GLY A 180 -2.23 -15.27 11.53
CA GLY A 180 -2.17 -16.57 10.86
C GLY A 180 -3.54 -17.10 10.42
N GLN A 181 -4.54 -16.22 10.34
CA GLN A 181 -5.88 -16.54 9.86
C GLN A 181 -5.96 -16.34 8.36
N VAL A 182 -6.66 -17.23 7.65
CA VAL A 182 -6.95 -17.04 6.23
C VAL A 182 -8.05 -16.00 6.10
N GLN A 183 -7.78 -14.96 5.32
CA GLN A 183 -8.64 -13.80 5.13
C GLN A 183 -8.81 -13.46 3.64
N VAL A 184 -9.99 -12.98 3.27
CA VAL A 184 -10.26 -12.43 1.93
C VAL A 184 -9.65 -11.04 1.80
N GLY A 185 -8.75 -10.87 0.83
CA GLY A 185 -8.21 -9.58 0.41
C GLY A 185 -8.75 -9.16 -0.95
N GLU A 186 -8.60 -7.87 -1.26
CA GLU A 186 -9.00 -7.29 -2.54
C GLU A 186 -7.96 -6.31 -3.10
N LEU A 187 -7.84 -6.26 -4.43
CA LEU A 187 -6.93 -5.38 -5.14
C LEU A 187 -7.55 -4.90 -6.45
N ILE A 188 -7.02 -3.82 -7.02
CA ILE A 188 -7.22 -3.47 -8.43
C ILE A 188 -5.85 -3.43 -9.08
N VAL A 189 -5.72 -4.08 -10.24
CA VAL A 189 -4.46 -4.19 -11.00
C VAL A 189 -4.73 -4.04 -12.50
N ASN A 190 -3.67 -3.89 -13.29
CA ASN A 190 -3.77 -3.80 -14.74
C ASN A 190 -4.15 -5.18 -15.35
N ALA A 191 -5.10 -5.17 -16.28
CA ALA A 191 -5.59 -6.35 -16.98
C ALA A 191 -4.49 -7.14 -17.69
N GLN A 192 -3.41 -6.50 -18.13
CA GLN A 192 -2.31 -7.16 -18.84
C GLN A 192 -1.40 -8.01 -17.94
N ILE A 193 -1.44 -7.81 -16.62
CA ILE A 193 -0.58 -8.52 -15.66
C ILE A 193 -1.40 -9.20 -14.56
N VAL A 194 -2.72 -9.35 -14.76
CA VAL A 194 -3.63 -9.94 -13.80
C VAL A 194 -3.22 -11.37 -13.42
N ASP A 195 -2.79 -12.17 -14.40
CA ASP A 195 -2.36 -13.54 -14.19
C ASP A 195 -1.09 -13.61 -13.33
N ASP A 196 -0.17 -12.64 -13.48
CA ASP A 196 1.02 -12.56 -12.62
C ASP A 196 0.61 -12.30 -11.16
N PHE A 197 -0.33 -11.38 -10.93
CA PHE A 197 -0.83 -11.08 -9.59
C PHE A 197 -1.56 -12.27 -8.96
N LEU A 198 -2.45 -12.93 -9.69
CA LEU A 198 -3.15 -14.13 -9.20
C LEU A 198 -2.15 -15.25 -8.89
N SER A 199 -1.15 -15.46 -9.75
CA SER A 199 -0.07 -16.42 -9.53
C SER A 199 0.78 -16.07 -8.30
N ALA A 200 1.15 -14.80 -8.12
CA ALA A 200 1.92 -14.34 -6.97
C ALA A 200 1.17 -14.62 -5.66
N PHE A 201 -0.09 -14.20 -5.57
CA PHE A 201 -0.88 -14.37 -4.35
C PHE A 201 -1.21 -15.82 -4.04
N LYS A 202 -1.45 -16.65 -5.06
CA LYS A 202 -1.63 -18.09 -4.87
C LYS A 202 -0.37 -18.72 -4.29
N GLN A 203 0.81 -18.41 -4.85
CA GLN A 203 2.07 -18.93 -4.33
C GLN A 203 2.36 -18.42 -2.90
N LEU A 204 2.12 -17.14 -2.61
CA LEU A 204 2.25 -16.58 -1.27
C LEU A 204 1.33 -17.29 -0.27
N TYR A 205 0.07 -17.52 -0.63
CA TYR A 205 -0.89 -18.25 0.18
C TYR A 205 -0.45 -19.70 0.43
N GLU A 206 -0.01 -20.42 -0.59
CA GLU A 206 0.51 -21.79 -0.46
C GLU A 206 1.74 -21.88 0.45
N LYS A 207 2.53 -20.80 0.55
CA LYS A 207 3.66 -20.66 1.47
C LYS A 207 3.27 -20.10 2.84
N GLN A 208 1.98 -19.85 3.07
CA GLN A 208 1.45 -19.22 4.29
C GLN A 208 2.13 -17.87 4.59
N TYR A 209 2.53 -17.14 3.55
CA TYR A 209 3.12 -15.81 3.68
C TYR A 209 2.07 -14.86 4.26
N GLN A 210 2.48 -14.08 5.27
CA GLN A 210 1.57 -13.25 6.02
C GLN A 210 1.55 -11.81 5.48
N ILE A 211 0.36 -11.31 5.22
CA ILE A 211 0.05 -9.96 4.78
C ILE A 211 -0.97 -9.39 5.75
N GLN A 212 -0.69 -8.27 6.40
CA GLN A 212 -1.54 -7.80 7.50
C GLN A 212 -2.97 -7.46 7.06
N GLU A 213 -3.06 -6.69 5.98
CA GLU A 213 -4.32 -6.26 5.40
C GLU A 213 -4.16 -6.03 3.91
N MET A 214 -5.22 -6.27 3.16
CA MET A 214 -5.27 -6.08 1.72
C MET A 214 -6.68 -5.64 1.32
N VAL A 215 -6.90 -4.34 1.30
CA VAL A 215 -8.15 -3.69 0.88
C VAL A 215 -7.88 -2.57 -0.10
N LEU A 216 -8.91 -2.14 -0.85
CA LEU A 216 -8.76 -1.01 -1.76
C LEU A 216 -8.40 0.27 -1.00
N ILE A 217 -7.51 1.06 -1.60
CA ILE A 217 -7.05 2.34 -1.05
C ILE A 217 -8.22 3.32 -0.81
N ASP A 218 -9.33 3.15 -1.53
CA ASP A 218 -10.57 3.91 -1.38
C ASP A 218 -11.23 3.79 -0.01
N ASN A 219 -10.92 2.74 0.76
CA ASN A 219 -11.32 2.62 2.16
C ASN A 219 -10.59 3.62 3.07
N TYR A 220 -9.43 4.11 2.61
CA TYR A 220 -8.58 5.09 3.28
C TYR A 220 -8.64 6.48 2.64
N TRP A 221 -9.67 6.74 1.83
CA TRP A 221 -9.77 7.99 1.07
C TRP A 221 -9.74 9.23 1.97
N ALA A 222 -8.72 10.07 1.78
CA ALA A 222 -8.45 11.26 2.58
C ALA A 222 -8.60 12.59 1.81
N GLY A 223 -9.19 12.53 0.61
CA GLY A 223 -9.52 13.70 -0.21
C GLY A 223 -8.79 13.74 -1.55
N ASP A 224 -7.59 13.16 -1.61
CA ASP A 224 -6.80 12.99 -2.83
C ASP A 224 -5.96 11.70 -2.77
N GLY A 225 -5.31 11.34 -3.87
CA GLY A 225 -4.51 10.12 -3.97
C GLY A 225 -3.32 10.08 -3.01
N ASP A 226 -2.60 11.20 -2.84
CA ASP A 226 -1.37 11.24 -2.02
C ASP A 226 -1.68 11.12 -0.52
N SER A 227 -2.69 11.83 -0.04
CA SER A 227 -3.16 11.74 1.34
C SER A 227 -3.78 10.38 1.66
N SER A 228 -4.46 9.76 0.69
CA SER A 228 -5.06 8.43 0.83
C SER A 228 -3.98 7.34 0.85
N ASP A 229 -2.93 7.49 0.05
CA ASP A 229 -1.75 6.64 0.07
C ASP A 229 -1.05 6.68 1.43
N TYR A 230 -0.77 7.90 1.92
CA TYR A 230 -0.21 8.09 3.25
C TYR A 230 -1.09 7.42 4.34
N ASN A 231 -2.41 7.60 4.27
CA ASN A 231 -3.35 7.02 5.23
C ASN A 231 -3.42 5.48 5.14
N SER A 232 -3.35 4.91 3.93
CA SER A 232 -3.31 3.46 3.71
C SER A 232 -2.04 2.85 4.32
N ILE A 233 -0.89 3.51 4.16
CA ILE A 233 0.38 3.08 4.75
C ILE A 233 0.33 3.14 6.29
N GLU A 234 -0.27 4.18 6.88
CA GLU A 234 -0.46 4.28 8.34
C GLU A 234 -1.25 3.10 8.92
N HIS A 235 -2.12 2.48 8.12
CA HIS A 235 -2.92 1.30 8.50
C HIS A 235 -2.27 -0.04 8.10
N ASN A 236 -1.03 -0.02 7.58
CA ASN A 236 -0.30 -1.19 7.11
C ASN A 236 -1.05 -1.98 6.01
N ASN A 237 -1.79 -1.27 5.16
CA ASN A 237 -2.55 -1.88 4.09
C ASN A 237 -1.67 -2.15 2.86
N THR A 238 -1.72 -3.39 2.37
CA THR A 238 -1.13 -3.77 1.08
C THR A 238 -2.03 -3.29 -0.05
N SER A 239 -1.49 -2.47 -0.96
CA SER A 239 -2.29 -1.80 -2.00
C SER A 239 -1.59 -1.74 -3.36
N ALA A 240 -2.37 -1.72 -4.45
CA ALA A 240 -1.86 -1.81 -5.82
C ALA A 240 -2.26 -0.62 -6.70
N PHE A 241 -3.54 -0.38 -6.95
CA PHE A 241 -3.96 0.73 -7.81
C PHE A 241 -4.28 2.00 -7.01
N CYS A 242 -3.71 3.13 -7.44
CA CYS A 242 -4.09 4.47 -7.03
C CYS A 242 -3.66 5.46 -8.11
N PHE A 243 -4.61 6.15 -8.75
CA PHE A 243 -4.29 7.12 -9.79
C PHE A 243 -3.75 8.42 -9.19
N ARG A 244 -2.41 8.50 -9.08
CA ARG A 244 -1.67 9.64 -8.55
C ARG A 244 -0.27 9.74 -9.15
N ASN A 245 0.37 10.88 -8.94
CA ASN A 245 1.79 11.03 -9.22
C ASN A 245 2.63 10.23 -8.22
N ALA A 246 3.84 9.86 -8.63
CA ALA A 246 4.82 9.31 -7.70
C ALA A 246 5.23 10.38 -6.66
N THR A 247 5.56 9.95 -5.45
CA THR A 247 5.88 10.84 -4.34
C THR A 247 7.03 11.78 -4.69
N GLY A 248 6.78 13.10 -4.61
CA GLY A 248 7.77 14.13 -4.95
C GLY A 248 8.06 14.27 -6.45
N SER A 249 7.26 13.65 -7.32
CA SER A 249 7.43 13.65 -8.78
C SER A 249 6.25 14.33 -9.50
N GLY A 250 6.52 14.86 -10.69
CA GLY A 250 5.47 15.29 -11.63
C GLY A 250 4.95 14.17 -12.54
N ASN A 251 5.56 12.98 -12.47
CA ASN A 251 5.21 11.82 -13.29
C ASN A 251 4.27 10.87 -12.53
N LEU A 252 3.40 10.19 -13.29
CA LEU A 252 2.51 9.17 -12.75
C LEU A 252 3.29 8.01 -12.11
N SER A 253 2.79 7.56 -10.97
CA SER A 253 3.29 6.35 -10.31
C SER A 253 2.93 5.10 -11.12
N LYS A 254 3.68 4.00 -10.97
CA LYS A 254 3.26 2.69 -11.52
C LYS A 254 1.97 2.17 -10.89
N HIS A 255 1.65 2.60 -9.66
CA HIS A 255 0.34 2.39 -9.04
C HIS A 255 -0.80 3.00 -9.85
N ALA A 256 -0.58 4.15 -10.52
CA ALA A 256 -1.58 4.80 -11.36
C ALA A 256 -1.93 4.00 -12.62
N TYR A 257 -1.09 3.05 -13.02
CA TYR A 257 -1.36 2.16 -14.14
C TYR A 257 -1.87 0.79 -13.68
N GLY A 258 -1.98 0.53 -12.38
CA GLY A 258 -2.28 -0.78 -11.82
C GLY A 258 -1.13 -1.77 -11.97
N ARG A 259 0.11 -1.27 -12.12
CA ARG A 259 1.30 -2.08 -12.41
C ARG A 259 2.32 -2.15 -11.27
N ALA A 260 1.90 -1.76 -10.08
CA ALA A 260 2.70 -1.84 -8.87
C ALA A 260 1.88 -2.34 -7.69
N ILE A 261 2.59 -2.75 -6.64
CA ILE A 261 2.03 -3.13 -5.36
C ILE A 261 3.00 -2.82 -4.24
N ASP A 262 2.44 -2.34 -3.13
CA ASP A 262 3.15 -2.11 -1.88
C ASP A 262 2.73 -3.19 -0.87
N ILE A 263 3.67 -3.98 -0.36
CA ILE A 263 3.44 -5.12 0.55
C ILE A 263 3.84 -4.78 1.99
N ASN A 264 2.91 -4.91 2.95
CA ASN A 264 3.15 -4.73 4.38
C ASN A 264 3.94 -3.44 4.68
N SER A 265 3.38 -2.28 4.27
CA SER A 265 4.04 -0.98 4.24
C SER A 265 4.73 -0.55 5.54
N GLN A 266 4.18 -0.95 6.70
CA GLN A 266 4.80 -0.67 8.00
C GLN A 266 6.13 -1.43 8.17
N GLN A 267 6.18 -2.70 7.73
CA GLN A 267 7.38 -3.55 7.83
C GLN A 267 8.40 -3.23 6.73
N ASN A 268 7.93 -2.63 5.64
CA ASN A 268 8.72 -2.37 4.44
C ASN A 268 8.61 -0.89 4.01
N PRO A 269 9.07 0.06 4.84
CA PRO A 269 8.82 1.48 4.59
C PRO A 269 9.54 2.01 3.35
N TYR A 270 9.04 3.12 2.81
CA TYR A 270 9.80 4.04 1.98
C TYR A 270 10.82 4.79 2.83
N VAL A 271 12.11 4.68 2.51
CA VAL A 271 13.22 5.20 3.31
C VAL A 271 14.13 6.11 2.49
N THR A 272 14.34 7.32 2.99
CA THR A 272 15.41 8.20 2.52
C THR A 272 16.62 8.10 3.45
N TYR A 273 17.79 7.86 2.87
CA TYR A 273 19.06 7.82 3.60
C TYR A 273 19.83 9.13 3.44
N ASN A 274 20.29 9.67 4.58
CA ASN A 274 21.18 10.82 4.65
C ASN A 274 22.40 10.46 5.51
N ASN A 275 23.59 10.45 4.92
CA ASN A 275 24.84 10.03 5.59
C ASN A 275 24.73 8.66 6.31
N GLY A 276 24.03 7.71 5.70
CA GLY A 276 23.80 6.37 6.26
C GLY A 276 22.65 6.28 7.27
N TYR A 277 22.06 7.40 7.69
CA TYR A 277 20.90 7.42 8.57
C TYR A 277 19.61 7.39 7.75
N GLY A 278 18.82 6.33 7.92
CA GLY A 278 17.51 6.18 7.29
C GLY A 278 16.44 7.02 8.00
N SER A 279 15.48 7.52 7.24
CA SER A 279 14.29 8.21 7.73
C SER A 279 13.07 7.82 6.89
N CYS A 280 11.92 7.68 7.53
CA CYS A 280 10.63 7.45 6.87
C CYS A 280 9.58 8.42 7.42
N ALA A 281 8.51 8.64 6.66
CA ALA A 281 7.44 9.56 7.04
C ALA A 281 6.42 8.97 8.04
N HIS A 282 6.52 7.66 8.30
CA HIS A 282 5.54 6.88 9.07
C HIS A 282 6.15 6.44 10.40
N GLY A 283 5.70 7.04 11.50
CA GLY A 283 6.27 6.80 12.82
C GLY A 283 6.13 5.34 13.30
N ASN A 284 5.09 4.65 12.84
CA ASN A 284 4.83 3.23 13.13
C ASN A 284 5.85 2.28 12.46
N ALA A 285 6.61 2.74 11.46
CA ALA A 285 7.59 1.97 10.71
C ALA A 285 9.05 2.16 11.20
N GLN A 286 9.27 3.03 12.19
CA GLN A 286 10.61 3.45 12.61
C GLN A 286 11.53 2.27 13.03
N GLN A 287 10.96 1.21 13.62
CA GLN A 287 11.71 0.01 14.01
C GLN A 287 12.23 -0.80 12.82
N TYR A 288 11.65 -0.64 11.63
CA TYR A 288 11.99 -1.37 10.41
C TYR A 288 13.03 -0.65 9.53
N LEU A 289 13.52 0.52 9.98
CA LEU A 289 14.62 1.24 9.31
C LEU A 289 15.94 0.49 9.41
N ASP A 290 16.18 -0.23 10.52
CA ASP A 290 17.28 -1.17 10.63
C ASP A 290 16.90 -2.50 9.97
N ARG A 291 17.32 -2.66 8.71
CA ARG A 291 17.07 -3.89 7.94
C ARG A 291 17.86 -5.10 8.45
N SER A 292 18.80 -4.91 9.39
CA SER A 292 19.53 -6.02 10.03
C SER A 292 18.87 -6.55 11.31
N SER A 293 17.77 -5.93 11.73
CA SER A 293 17.06 -6.24 12.98
C SER A 293 16.49 -7.66 13.08
N GLY A 294 16.28 -8.33 11.94
CA GLY A 294 15.66 -9.66 11.89
C GLY A 294 14.18 -9.66 12.30
N LEU A 295 13.53 -8.49 12.29
CA LEU A 295 12.10 -8.39 12.56
C LEU A 295 11.28 -9.15 11.50
N PRO A 296 10.11 -9.71 11.88
CA PRO A 296 9.29 -10.48 10.96
C PRO A 296 8.69 -9.61 9.85
N HIS A 297 8.36 -10.25 8.71
CA HIS A 297 7.73 -9.68 7.51
C HIS A 297 8.54 -8.58 6.80
N VAL A 298 9.82 -8.46 7.14
CA VAL A 298 10.81 -7.64 6.44
C VAL A 298 11.18 -8.33 5.13
N ILE A 299 10.89 -7.68 4.00
CA ILE A 299 11.29 -8.15 2.68
C ILE A 299 12.80 -7.93 2.51
N THR A 300 13.47 -9.02 2.15
CA THR A 300 14.89 -9.09 1.79
C THR A 300 15.03 -9.92 0.52
N HIS A 301 16.23 -10.02 -0.03
CA HIS A 301 16.49 -10.89 -1.19
C HIS A 301 16.23 -12.39 -0.92
N ASP A 302 16.32 -12.80 0.35
CA ASP A 302 16.04 -14.16 0.77
C ASP A 302 14.55 -14.38 1.10
N ASP A 303 13.74 -13.31 1.08
CA ASP A 303 12.31 -13.38 1.39
C ASP A 303 11.50 -13.97 0.23
N ILE A 304 10.50 -14.79 0.57
CA ILE A 304 9.65 -15.49 -0.39
C ILE A 304 8.86 -14.50 -1.26
N CYS A 305 8.44 -13.35 -0.71
CA CYS A 305 7.73 -12.33 -1.49
C CYS A 305 8.63 -11.75 -2.59
N TYR A 306 9.88 -11.40 -2.25
CA TYR A 306 10.85 -10.94 -3.23
C TYR A 306 11.06 -11.99 -4.34
N GLN A 307 11.31 -13.25 -3.97
CA GLN A 307 11.58 -14.32 -4.93
C GLN A 307 10.41 -14.55 -5.89
N ILE A 308 9.18 -14.57 -5.38
CA ILE A 308 7.97 -14.79 -6.21
C ILE A 308 7.76 -13.64 -7.20
N PHE A 309 7.76 -12.39 -6.72
CA PHE A 309 7.50 -11.24 -7.59
C PHE A 309 8.60 -11.06 -8.64
N THR A 310 9.87 -11.23 -8.26
CA THR A 310 10.99 -11.13 -9.22
C THR A 310 11.01 -12.26 -10.24
N GLN A 311 10.62 -13.49 -9.86
CA GLN A 311 10.44 -14.59 -10.81
C GLN A 311 9.35 -14.29 -11.85
N LEU A 312 8.32 -13.53 -11.46
CA LEU A 312 7.25 -13.06 -12.35
C LEU A 312 7.64 -11.80 -13.14
N GLY A 313 8.89 -11.33 -13.02
CA GLY A 313 9.43 -10.22 -13.78
C GLY A 313 9.12 -8.82 -13.21
N PHE A 314 8.74 -8.73 -11.94
CA PHE A 314 8.69 -7.44 -11.24
C PHE A 314 10.09 -7.03 -10.80
N THR A 315 10.34 -5.73 -10.78
CA THR A 315 11.48 -5.13 -10.08
C THR A 315 11.06 -4.74 -8.67
N TRP A 316 12.03 -4.62 -7.76
CA TRP A 316 11.79 -4.30 -6.35
C TRP A 316 12.38 -2.92 -6.00
N GLY A 317 11.59 -2.08 -5.35
CA GLY A 317 12.00 -0.74 -4.92
C GLY A 317 13.08 -0.73 -3.83
N GLY A 318 13.26 -1.85 -3.13
CA GLY A 318 14.38 -2.06 -2.21
C GLY A 318 15.76 -2.03 -2.90
N ASP A 319 15.80 -2.26 -4.22
CA ASP A 319 17.04 -2.23 -5.03
C ASP A 319 17.34 -0.86 -5.63
N TRP A 320 16.42 0.09 -5.51
CA TRP A 320 16.68 1.48 -5.91
C TRP A 320 17.83 2.09 -5.10
N GLY A 321 18.42 3.17 -5.63
CA GLY A 321 19.55 3.85 -4.98
C GLY A 321 19.13 4.55 -3.69
N ASN A 322 18.73 5.81 -3.81
CA ASN A 322 18.13 6.59 -2.74
C ASN A 322 17.09 7.52 -3.37
N PRO A 323 15.84 7.55 -2.88
CA PRO A 323 15.29 6.74 -1.78
C PRO A 323 15.14 5.26 -2.14
N LYS A 324 14.98 4.42 -1.11
CA LYS A 324 14.63 3.00 -1.23
C LYS A 324 13.17 2.81 -0.85
N ASP A 325 12.45 2.02 -1.62
CA ASP A 325 11.04 1.73 -1.38
C ASP A 325 10.82 0.24 -1.12
N PHE A 326 10.94 -0.19 0.14
CA PHE A 326 11.03 -1.62 0.46
C PHE A 326 9.70 -2.39 0.25
N GLN A 327 8.58 -1.69 0.30
CA GLN A 327 7.23 -2.24 0.07
C GLN A 327 6.98 -2.51 -1.41
N HIS A 328 7.68 -1.78 -2.28
CA HIS A 328 7.24 -1.56 -3.65
C HIS A 328 7.76 -2.60 -4.63
N PHE A 329 6.86 -3.21 -5.39
CA PHE A 329 7.17 -3.99 -6.57
C PHE A 329 6.46 -3.39 -7.78
N GLU A 330 7.15 -3.27 -8.90
CA GLU A 330 6.55 -2.78 -10.14
C GLU A 330 6.94 -3.61 -11.36
N LYS A 331 6.09 -3.57 -12.39
CA LYS A 331 6.34 -4.21 -13.67
C LYS A 331 6.06 -3.25 -14.83
N SER A 332 7.09 -2.94 -15.61
CA SER A 332 6.97 -2.06 -16.78
C SER A 332 5.96 -2.58 -17.81
N ALA A 333 5.40 -1.65 -18.59
CA ALA A 333 4.69 -1.98 -19.83
C ALA A 333 5.70 -2.51 -20.85
N ASN A 334 5.38 -3.64 -21.48
CA ASN A 334 6.18 -4.22 -22.55
C ASN A 334 5.87 -3.55 -23.88
#